data_AF-A0A9E2KV14-F1
#
_entry.id   AF-A0A9E2KV14-F1
#
_cell.length_a   1.000
_cell.length_b   1.000
_cell.length_c   1.000
_cell.angle_alpha   90.00
_cell.angle_beta   90.00
_cell.angle_gamma   90.00
#
_symmetry.space_group_name_H-M   'P 1'
#
loop_
_entity.id
_entity.type
_entity.pdbx_description
1 polymer ?
#
loop_
_entity_poly.entity_id
_entity_poly.type
_entity_poly.pdbx_seq_one_letter_code
_entity_poly.pdbx_strand_id
1 'polypeptide(L)' 'EVMDATENPKAIFEHCLPAFHNLDTEVGKEIYKKFGLKEMEVTDEVFESKNSVVFREAENRMHTIKAVMVATLGEHN' A
#
# COMPACT_ATOMS: atom_id res chain seq x y z
N GLU A 1 -4.20 -11.46 12.58
CA GLU A 1 -4.29 -12.85 12.05
C GLU A 1 -3.31 -13.13 10.90
N VAL A 2 -3.45 -12.52 9.72
CA VAL A 2 -2.53 -12.80 8.58
C VAL A 2 -1.09 -12.35 8.88
N MET A 3 -0.92 -11.15 9.43
CA MET A 3 0.40 -10.64 9.83
C MET A 3 1.02 -11.50 10.93
N ASP A 4 0.22 -11.99 11.89
CA ASP A 4 0.70 -12.84 12.99
C ASP A 4 1.12 -14.23 12.51
N ALA A 5 0.42 -14.78 11.52
CA ALA A 5 0.72 -16.07 10.92
C ALA A 5 2.10 -16.12 10.24
N THR A 6 2.73 -14.96 10.00
CA THR A 6 4.11 -14.90 9.51
C THR A 6 5.14 -15.32 10.56
N GLU A 7 4.75 -15.33 11.85
CA GLU A 7 5.63 -15.53 13.02
C GLU A 7 6.86 -14.60 13.02
N ASN A 8 6.78 -13.51 12.27
CA ASN A 8 7.90 -12.60 12.07
C ASN A 8 7.51 -11.19 12.57
N PRO A 9 8.06 -10.76 13.73
CA PRO A 9 7.75 -9.43 14.26
C PRO A 9 8.26 -8.28 13.38
N LYS A 10 9.12 -8.57 12.38
CA LYS A 10 9.64 -7.62 11.40
C LYS A 10 8.92 -7.68 10.06
N ALA A 11 7.86 -8.48 9.92
CA ALA A 11 7.08 -8.50 8.69
C ALA A 11 6.52 -7.10 8.42
N ILE A 12 6.71 -6.61 7.20
CA ILE A 12 6.15 -5.34 6.74
C ILE A 12 4.98 -5.59 5.80
N PHE A 13 4.05 -4.66 5.75
CA PHE A 13 2.94 -4.63 4.81
C PHE A 13 3.21 -3.58 3.72
N GLU A 14 3.07 -4.01 2.47
CA GLU A 14 3.24 -3.21 1.24
C GLU A 14 1.97 -3.30 0.39
N HIS A 15 1.70 -2.24 -0.36
CA HIS A 15 0.55 -2.10 -1.24
C HIS A 15 0.76 -0.93 -2.21
N CYS A 16 0.61 -1.16 -3.51
CA CYS A 16 0.93 -0.18 -4.56
C CYS A 16 0.03 1.07 -4.62
N LEU A 17 -1.10 1.05 -3.90
CA LEU A 17 -2.16 2.07 -3.83
C LEU A 17 -2.93 2.29 -5.17
N PRO A 18 -4.19 2.74 -5.12
CA PRO A 18 -5.03 2.98 -3.93
C PRO A 18 -5.46 1.68 -3.24
N ALA A 19 -5.82 1.75 -1.94
CA ALA A 19 -6.30 0.63 -1.14
C ALA A 19 -7.72 0.90 -0.60
N PHE A 20 -8.57 -0.12 -0.51
CA PHE A 20 -9.89 -0.13 0.12
C PHE A 20 -9.79 -0.67 1.56
N HIS A 21 -9.14 0.10 2.42
CA HIS A 21 -8.98 -0.22 3.84
C HIS A 21 -10.07 0.39 4.74
N ASN A 22 -10.89 1.30 4.22
CA ASN A 22 -11.98 1.95 4.97
C ASN A 22 -13.11 2.48 4.06
N LEU A 23 -14.03 3.27 4.65
CA LEU A 23 -15.22 3.82 3.98
C LEU A 23 -15.10 5.31 3.60
N ASP A 24 -13.91 5.88 3.55
CA ASP A 24 -13.74 7.32 3.28
C ASP A 24 -13.92 7.69 1.80
N THR A 25 -13.92 6.68 0.92
CA THR A 25 -14.15 6.86 -0.52
C THR A 25 -15.62 6.59 -0.90
N GLU A 26 -16.07 7.22 -1.99
CA GLU A 26 -17.41 6.96 -2.55
C GLU A 26 -17.57 5.49 -2.94
N VAL A 27 -16.55 4.92 -3.60
CA VAL A 27 -16.51 3.50 -4.00
C VAL A 27 -16.57 2.58 -2.78
N GLY A 28 -15.82 2.86 -1.71
CA GLY A 28 -15.90 2.10 -0.47
C GLY A 28 -17.30 2.08 0.14
N LYS A 29 -17.98 3.24 0.16
CA LYS A 29 -19.38 3.35 0.64
C LYS A 29 -20.36 2.57 -0.24
N GLU A 30 -20.17 2.55 -1.56
CA GLU A 30 -21.00 1.76 -2.47
C GLU A 30 -20.84 0.26 -2.26
N ILE A 31 -19.59 -0.20 -2.10
CA ILE A 31 -19.27 -1.60 -1.81
C ILE A 31 -19.88 -2.02 -0.48
N TYR A 32 -19.81 -1.19 0.56
CA TYR A 32 -20.47 -1.45 1.83
C TYR A 32 -21.99 -1.58 1.69
N LYS A 33 -22.65 -0.69 0.94
CA LYS A 33 -24.10 -0.80 0.72
C LYS A 33 -24.49 -2.08 -0.02
N LYS A 34 -23.66 -2.54 -0.95
CA LYS A 34 -23.94 -3.72 -1.79
C LYS A 34 -23.60 -5.04 -1.10
N PHE A 35 -22.52 -5.08 -0.32
CA PHE A 35 -21.95 -6.33 0.20
C PHE A 35 -21.72 -6.33 1.72
N GLY A 36 -21.91 -5.20 2.41
CA GLY A 36 -21.68 -5.07 3.86
C GLY A 36 -20.19 -5.02 4.26
N LEU A 37 -19.27 -4.95 3.29
CA LEU A 37 -17.82 -4.94 3.53
C LEU A 37 -17.33 -3.52 3.81
N LYS A 38 -16.72 -3.32 4.99
CA LYS A 38 -16.13 -2.03 5.39
C LYS A 38 -14.70 -1.85 4.91
N GLU A 39 -14.02 -2.96 4.73
CA GLU A 39 -12.61 -3.12 4.38
C GLU A 39 -12.54 -4.32 3.43
N MET A 40 -11.60 -4.34 2.49
CA MET A 40 -11.54 -5.38 1.46
C MET A 40 -10.24 -6.18 1.48
N GLU A 41 -9.19 -5.70 0.81
CA GLU A 41 -7.92 -6.43 0.66
C GLU A 41 -7.00 -6.27 1.87
N VAL A 42 -7.21 -5.24 2.69
CA VAL A 42 -6.48 -4.99 3.92
C VAL A 42 -7.40 -4.29 4.91
N THR A 43 -7.25 -4.59 6.20
CA THR A 43 -7.98 -3.90 7.27
C THR A 43 -7.35 -2.54 7.57
N ASP A 44 -8.13 -1.60 8.11
CA ASP A 44 -7.62 -0.29 8.52
C ASP A 44 -6.52 -0.42 9.58
N GLU A 45 -6.68 -1.41 10.48
CA GLU A 45 -5.69 -1.74 11.52
C GLU A 45 -4.31 -2.08 10.93
N VAL A 46 -4.26 -2.92 9.88
CA VAL A 46 -2.99 -3.28 9.24
C VAL A 46 -2.44 -2.11 8.43
N PHE A 47 -3.32 -1.42 7.69
CA PHE A 47 -2.93 -0.31 6.82
C PHE A 47 -2.30 0.86 7.58
N GLU A 48 -2.85 1.21 8.75
CA GLU A 48 -2.36 2.30 9.62
C GLU A 48 -1.36 1.81 10.68
N SER A 49 -1.02 0.51 10.70
CA SER A 49 -0.07 -0.04 11.68
C SER A 49 1.36 0.45 11.43
N LYS A 50 2.20 0.35 12.47
CA LYS A 50 3.66 0.56 12.39
C LYS A 50 4.38 -0.39 11.41
N ASN A 51 3.74 -1.50 11.03
CA ASN A 51 4.27 -2.48 10.10
C ASN A 51 3.95 -2.11 8.64
N SER A 52 3.05 -1.16 8.41
CA SER A 52 2.73 -0.64 7.08
C SER A 52 3.82 0.30 6.58
N VAL A 53 4.29 0.07 5.36
CA VAL A 53 5.29 0.93 4.70
C VAL A 53 4.80 1.45 3.34
N VAL A 54 3.49 1.39 3.09
CA VAL A 54 2.83 1.74 1.82
C VAL A 54 3.15 3.16 1.35
N PHE A 55 3.28 4.13 2.25
CA PHE A 55 3.65 5.50 1.87
C PHE A 55 5.11 5.63 1.45
N ARG A 56 6.01 4.86 2.08
CA ARG A 56 7.41 4.79 1.68
C ARG A 56 7.55 4.09 0.32
N GLU A 57 6.80 3.02 0.09
CA GLU A 57 6.70 2.36 -1.22
C GLU A 57 6.20 3.34 -2.30
N ALA A 58 5.15 4.09 -2.01
CA ALA A 58 4.59 5.09 -2.91
C ALA A 58 5.60 6.20 -3.25
N GLU A 59 6.32 6.74 -2.26
CA GLU A 59 7.41 7.71 -2.47
C GLU A 59 8.54 7.13 -3.33
N ASN A 60 8.92 5.88 -3.07
CA ASN A 60 9.96 5.18 -3.82
C ASN A 60 9.66 4.99 -5.31
N ARG A 61 8.41 5.14 -5.74
CA ARG A 61 8.09 5.22 -7.18
C ARG A 61 8.83 6.37 -7.85
N MET A 62 8.92 7.55 -7.23
CA MET A 62 9.65 8.69 -7.80
C MET A 62 11.15 8.39 -7.90
N HIS A 63 11.73 7.81 -6.87
CA HIS A 63 13.17 7.52 -6.81
C HIS A 63 13.57 6.44 -7.81
N THR A 64 12.82 5.35 -7.90
CA THR A 64 13.12 4.25 -8.81
C THR A 64 12.92 4.64 -10.27
N ILE A 65 11.85 5.39 -10.60
CA ILE A 65 11.65 5.95 -11.94
C ILE A 65 12.80 6.90 -12.30
N LYS A 66 13.24 7.77 -11.38
CA LYS A 66 14.40 8.64 -11.60
C LYS A 66 15.67 7.84 -11.88
N ALA A 67 15.92 6.77 -11.14
CA ALA A 67 17.08 5.91 -11.37
C ALA A 67 17.04 5.29 -12.77
N VAL A 68 15.87 4.81 -13.21
CA VAL A 68 15.68 4.30 -14.58
C VAL A 68 15.96 5.38 -15.62
N MET A 69 15.43 6.60 -15.45
CA MET A 69 15.69 7.72 -16.35
C MET A 69 17.18 8.07 -16.43
N VAL A 70 17.87 8.18 -15.28
CA VAL A 70 19.31 8.49 -15.23
C VAL A 70 20.12 7.39 -15.90
N ALA A 71 19.82 6.12 -15.64
CA ALA A 71 20.56 5.00 -16.21
C ALA A 71 20.38 4.84 -17.73
N THR A 72 19.27 5.33 -18.28
CA THR A 72 18.92 5.11 -19.69
C THR A 72 19.10 6.35 -20.57
N LEU A 73 18.98 7.55 -19.99
CA LEU A 73 18.99 8.82 -20.69
C LEU A 73 20.02 9.81 -20.12
N GLY A 74 20.66 9.51 -18.99
CA GLY A 74 21.70 10.34 -18.42
C GLY A 74 23.00 10.25 -19.22
N GLU A 75 23.63 11.38 -19.52
CA GLU A 75 24.97 11.39 -20.11
C GLU A 75 26.00 10.94 -19.07
N HIS A 76 26.70 9.85 -19.36
CA HIS A 76 27.90 9.47 -18.64
C HIS A 76 29.09 10.18 -19.32
N ASN A 77 29.55 11.28 -18.72
CA ASN A 77 30.87 11.84 -19.04
C ASN A 77 31.98 10.96 -18.46
#